data_AF-A0A402AQ02-F1
#
_entry.id   AF-A0A402AQ02-F1
#
_cell.length_a   1.000
_cell.length_b   1.000
_cell.length_c   1.000
_cell.angle_alpha   90.00
_cell.angle_beta   90.00
_cell.angle_gamma   90.00
#
_symmetry.space_group_name_H-M   'P 1'
#
loop_
_entity.id
_entity.type
_entity.pdbx_description
1 polymer ?
#
loop_
_entity_poly.entity_id
_entity_poly.type
_entity_poly.pdbx_seq_one_letter_code
_entity_poly.pdbx_strand_id
1 'polypeptide(L)'
;MHGDCALGSITVGGSSAFNATATTAAQDYQASCPIAAISLQEDSSGKGINDLVDGKIQIANAELPIAQARQLAKTDLNATSIGIIPFVVIVHTAVVGIDSLTSTQLQKIYSGSVTNWKQLNGPDLPVKAVGVPRHPLVRVPRLNNLCWGLA
;
A
#
# COMPACT_ATOMS: atom_id res chain seq x y z
N MET A 1 -26.52 6.17 25.95
CA MET A 1 -26.38 5.92 24.50
C MET A 1 -25.15 5.03 24.32
N HIS A 2 -25.30 3.71 24.44
CA HIS A 2 -24.23 2.74 24.16
C HIS A 2 -24.67 1.99 22.91
N GLY A 3 -24.24 2.45 21.74
CA GLY A 3 -24.51 1.75 20.49
C GLY A 3 -23.66 0.49 20.42
N ASP A 4 -24.32 -0.67 20.56
CA ASP A 4 -23.91 -2.03 20.16
C ASP A 4 -22.40 -2.29 20.03
N CYS A 5 -21.72 -2.50 21.18
CA CYS A 5 -20.37 -3.06 21.16
C CYS A 5 -20.40 -4.51 20.64
N ALA A 6 -19.52 -4.82 19.70
CA ALA A 6 -19.39 -6.18 19.19
C ALA A 6 -18.81 -7.11 20.27
N LEU A 7 -19.45 -8.25 20.49
CA LEU A 7 -18.93 -9.32 21.36
C LEU A 7 -18.01 -10.24 20.57
N GLY A 8 -16.94 -10.70 21.22
CA GLY A 8 -16.05 -11.73 20.69
C GLY A 8 -14.64 -11.23 20.37
N SER A 9 -13.88 -12.09 19.68
CA SER A 9 -12.50 -11.83 19.29
C SER A 9 -12.35 -11.87 17.77
N ILE A 10 -11.64 -10.89 17.22
CA ILE A 10 -11.21 -10.89 15.83
C ILE A 10 -9.69 -10.78 15.75
N THR A 11 -9.16 -11.37 14.69
CA THR A 11 -7.78 -11.23 14.25
C THR A 11 -7.78 -10.51 12.92
N VAL A 12 -6.99 -9.43 12.85
CA VAL A 12 -6.75 -8.63 11.66
C VAL A 12 -5.29 -8.82 11.26
N GLY A 13 -5.01 -9.04 9.99
CA GLY A 13 -3.63 -9.20 9.53
C GLY A 13 -3.39 -8.83 8.08
N GLY A 14 -2.12 -8.67 7.71
CA GLY A 14 -1.73 -8.22 6.37
C GLY A 14 -0.70 -7.10 6.42
N SER A 15 -0.92 -6.03 5.65
CA SER A 15 0.07 -4.97 5.43
C SER A 15 0.78 -4.44 6.68
N SER A 16 2.11 -4.58 6.69
CA SER A 16 2.98 -3.94 7.68
C SER A 16 2.97 -2.41 7.63
N ALA A 17 2.84 -1.82 6.45
CA ALA A 17 2.75 -0.36 6.32
C ALA A 17 1.47 0.21 6.94
N PHE A 18 0.40 -0.58 7.06
CA PHE A 18 -0.85 -0.18 7.69
C PHE A 18 -0.92 -0.53 9.20
N ASN A 19 0.05 -1.28 9.73
CA ASN A 19 -0.04 -1.84 11.09
C ASN A 19 -0.15 -0.77 12.17
N ALA A 20 0.58 0.35 12.04
CA ALA A 20 0.48 1.47 12.98
C ALA A 20 -0.94 2.05 13.04
N THR A 21 -1.55 2.31 11.88
CA THR A 21 -2.93 2.83 11.78
C THR A 21 -3.94 1.83 12.34
N ALA A 22 -3.77 0.54 12.03
CA ALA A 22 -4.63 -0.53 12.56
C ALA A 22 -4.52 -0.65 14.09
N THR A 23 -3.31 -0.47 14.64
CA THR A 23 -3.06 -0.47 16.09
C THR A 23 -3.81 0.65 16.78
N THR A 24 -3.71 1.88 16.29
CA THR A 24 -4.45 3.02 16.83
C THR A 24 -5.96 2.78 16.76
N ALA A 25 -6.47 2.33 15.61
CA ALA A 25 -7.89 2.07 15.44
C ALA A 25 -8.41 0.96 16.40
N ALA A 26 -7.62 -0.10 16.62
CA ALA A 26 -7.95 -1.14 17.57
C ALA A 26 -7.99 -0.60 19.01
N GLN A 27 -7.01 0.22 19.40
CA GLN A 27 -6.96 0.84 20.72
C GLN A 27 -8.16 1.77 20.96
N ASP A 28 -8.49 2.62 19.99
CA ASP A 28 -9.63 3.55 20.08
C ASP A 28 -10.96 2.79 20.19
N TYR A 29 -11.11 1.71 19.43
CA TYR A 29 -12.30 0.85 19.50
C TYR A 29 -12.39 0.15 20.86
N GLN A 30 -11.29 -0.41 21.37
CA GLN A 30 -11.26 -1.10 22.66
C GLN A 30 -11.45 -0.15 23.85
N ALA A 31 -11.04 1.12 23.74
CA ALA A 31 -11.34 2.14 24.74
C ALA A 31 -12.85 2.43 24.82
N SER A 32 -13.54 2.38 23.67
CA SER A 32 -14.99 2.58 23.58
C SER A 32 -15.80 1.31 23.86
N CYS A 33 -15.22 0.14 23.55
CA CYS A 33 -15.81 -1.18 23.69
C CYS A 33 -14.83 -2.17 24.35
N PRO A 34 -14.65 -2.12 25.69
CA PRO A 34 -13.66 -2.95 26.39
C PRO A 34 -13.91 -4.46 26.31
N ILE A 35 -15.12 -4.86 25.93
CA ILE A 35 -15.53 -6.27 25.77
C ILE A 35 -15.07 -6.88 24.44
N ALA A 36 -14.59 -6.07 23.51
CA ALA A 36 -14.09 -6.52 22.21
C ALA A 36 -12.60 -6.87 22.29
N ALA A 37 -12.24 -8.03 21.75
CA ALA A 37 -10.85 -8.45 21.63
C ALA A 37 -10.37 -8.33 20.17
N ILE A 38 -9.38 -7.48 19.92
CA ILE A 38 -8.77 -7.30 18.59
C ILE A 38 -7.31 -7.71 18.66
N SER A 39 -6.91 -8.70 17.86
CA SER A 39 -5.52 -9.12 17.67
C SER A 39 -5.01 -8.66 16.31
N LEU A 40 -3.80 -8.11 16.26
CA LEU A 40 -3.16 -7.67 15.03
C LEU A 40 -2.00 -8.59 14.66
N GLN A 41 -1.90 -8.97 13.39
CA GLN A 41 -0.81 -9.77 12.83
C GLN A 41 -0.15 -9.01 11.68
N GLU A 42 1.07 -8.55 11.90
CA GLU A 42 1.85 -7.84 10.89
C GLU A 42 2.47 -8.81 9.88
N ASP A 43 2.19 -8.61 8.60
CA ASP A 43 2.77 -9.36 7.48
C ASP A 43 2.76 -8.53 6.18
N SER A 44 2.63 -9.17 5.02
CA SER A 44 2.43 -8.58 3.71
C SER A 44 0.96 -8.61 3.30
N SER A 45 0.53 -7.64 2.50
CA SER A 45 -0.83 -7.57 1.96
C SER A 45 -1.28 -8.88 1.28
N GLY A 46 -0.38 -9.50 0.50
CA GLY A 46 -0.69 -10.75 -0.20
C GLY A 46 -0.89 -11.93 0.75
N LYS A 47 -0.06 -12.04 1.80
CA LYS A 47 -0.22 -13.07 2.83
C LYS A 47 -1.50 -12.86 3.64
N GLY A 48 -1.82 -11.62 4.01
CA GLY A 48 -3.09 -11.31 4.70
C GLY A 48 -4.31 -11.77 3.91
N ILE A 49 -4.36 -11.53 2.60
CA ILE A 49 -5.45 -12.02 1.74
C ILE A 49 -5.50 -13.56 1.73
N ASN A 50 -4.35 -14.24 1.63
CA ASN A 50 -4.32 -15.70 1.68
C ASN A 50 -4.78 -16.24 3.05
N ASP A 51 -4.34 -15.64 4.16
CA ASP A 51 -4.73 -16.06 5.50
C ASP A 51 -6.21 -15.82 5.78
N LEU A 52 -6.82 -14.79 5.18
CA LEU A 52 -8.26 -14.55 5.21
C LEU A 52 -9.02 -15.66 4.48
N VAL A 53 -8.57 -16.03 3.28
CA VAL A 53 -9.17 -17.12 2.49
C VAL A 53 -9.00 -18.48 3.18
N ASP A 54 -7.86 -18.70 3.83
CA ASP A 54 -7.59 -19.89 4.62
C ASP A 54 -8.35 -19.92 5.97
N GLY A 55 -9.10 -18.86 6.31
CA GLY A 55 -9.88 -18.76 7.55
C GLY A 55 -9.04 -18.57 8.82
N LYS A 56 -7.76 -18.21 8.70
CA LYS A 56 -6.85 -18.00 9.84
C LYS A 56 -7.07 -16.65 10.52
N ILE A 57 -7.55 -15.66 9.77
CA ILE A 57 -7.87 -14.31 10.25
C ILE A 57 -9.26 -13.92 9.76
N GLN A 58 -9.90 -12.95 10.42
CA GLN A 58 -11.25 -12.51 10.09
C GLN A 58 -11.25 -11.28 9.16
N ILE A 59 -10.19 -10.46 9.21
CA ILE A 59 -10.05 -9.26 8.38
C ILE A 59 -8.63 -9.20 7.84
N ALA A 60 -8.51 -9.01 6.52
CA ALA A 60 -7.23 -8.69 5.89
C ALA A 60 -7.12 -7.18 5.62
N ASN A 61 -6.01 -6.55 6.03
CA ASN A 61 -5.65 -5.22 5.55
C ASN A 61 -4.65 -5.34 4.37
N ALA A 62 -4.93 -4.63 3.28
CA ALA A 62 -4.14 -4.77 2.06
C ALA A 62 -4.07 -3.47 1.24
N GLU A 63 -2.89 -3.20 0.71
CA GLU A 63 -2.58 -2.05 -0.14
C GLU A 63 -2.49 -2.52 -1.61
N LEU A 64 -3.45 -3.35 -1.99
CA LEU A 64 -3.59 -3.93 -3.32
C LEU A 64 -4.76 -3.29 -4.06
N PRO A 65 -4.65 -3.09 -5.38
CA PRO A 65 -5.83 -2.84 -6.21
C PRO A 65 -6.87 -3.94 -5.98
N ILE A 66 -8.15 -3.57 -5.89
CA ILE A 66 -9.23 -4.53 -5.57
C ILE A 66 -9.29 -5.70 -6.57
N ALA A 67 -9.03 -5.45 -7.85
CA ALA A 67 -8.97 -6.48 -8.87
C ALA A 67 -7.87 -7.52 -8.60
N GLN A 68 -6.70 -7.05 -8.13
CA GLN A 68 -5.59 -7.94 -7.76
C GLN A 68 -5.90 -8.71 -6.48
N ALA A 69 -6.50 -8.06 -5.47
CA ALA A 69 -6.92 -8.74 -4.24
C ALA A 69 -7.93 -9.86 -4.54
N ARG A 70 -8.94 -9.60 -5.39
CA ARG A 70 -9.91 -10.62 -5.84
C ARG A 70 -9.25 -11.74 -6.63
N GLN A 71 -8.30 -11.42 -7.51
CA GLN A 71 -7.54 -12.43 -8.25
C GLN A 71 -6.74 -13.36 -7.32
N LEU A 72 -6.12 -12.79 -6.28
CA LEU A 72 -5.39 -13.57 -5.27
C LEU A 72 -6.35 -14.45 -4.46
N ALA A 73 -7.48 -13.88 -4.04
CA ALA A 73 -8.43 -14.58 -3.19
C ALA A 73 -9.17 -15.72 -3.91
N LYS A 74 -9.34 -15.63 -5.24
CA LYS A 74 -10.11 -16.57 -6.07
C LYS A 74 -11.55 -16.76 -5.59
N THR A 75 -12.06 -15.78 -4.86
CA THR A 75 -13.41 -15.73 -4.29
C THR A 75 -13.85 -14.28 -4.18
N ASP A 76 -15.14 -14.06 -3.94
CA ASP A 76 -15.66 -12.73 -3.68
C ASP A 76 -15.20 -12.22 -2.32
N LEU A 77 -14.55 -11.06 -2.34
CA LEU A 77 -14.17 -10.32 -1.15
C LEU A 77 -15.15 -9.18 -0.93
N ASN A 78 -15.68 -9.06 0.29
CA ASN A 78 -16.33 -7.85 0.74
C ASN A 78 -15.24 -6.83 1.15
N ALA A 79 -14.82 -6.02 0.19
CA ALA A 79 -13.75 -5.04 0.41
C ALA A 79 -14.32 -3.68 0.78
N THR A 80 -13.72 -3.05 1.79
CA THR A 80 -14.04 -1.70 2.23
C THR A 80 -12.80 -0.82 2.09
N SER A 81 -12.90 0.24 1.27
CA SER A 81 -11.85 1.25 1.16
C SER A 81 -11.90 2.19 2.37
N ILE A 82 -10.81 2.24 3.12
CA ILE A 82 -10.72 3.05 4.36
C ILE A 82 -9.80 4.26 4.24
N GLY A 83 -9.09 4.39 3.11
CA GLY A 83 -8.18 5.51 2.90
C GLY A 83 -7.47 5.48 1.54
N ILE A 84 -6.72 6.55 1.29
CA ILE A 84 -5.85 6.71 0.11
C ILE A 84 -4.42 6.87 0.63
N ILE A 85 -3.47 6.12 0.06
CA ILE A 85 -2.05 6.21 0.40
C ILE A 85 -1.34 6.93 -0.75
N PRO A 86 -0.83 8.16 -0.54
CA PRO A 86 -0.01 8.84 -1.54
C PRO A 86 1.38 8.21 -1.60
N PHE A 87 1.87 7.95 -2.82
CA PHE A 87 3.27 7.59 -3.06
C PHE A 87 4.03 8.82 -3.52
N VAL A 88 5.14 9.13 -2.85
CA VAL A 88 6.02 10.24 -3.19
C VAL A 88 7.41 9.72 -3.51
N VAL A 89 8.06 10.34 -4.50
CA VAL A 89 9.46 10.07 -4.83
C VAL A 89 10.30 11.17 -4.23
N ILE A 90 11.26 10.76 -3.40
CA ILE A 90 12.22 11.67 -2.79
C ILE A 90 13.55 11.52 -3.52
N VAL A 91 14.13 12.64 -3.91
CA VAL A 91 15.44 12.70 -4.56
C VAL A 91 16.45 13.32 -3.60
N HIS A 92 17.71 12.87 -3.66
CA HIS A 92 18.78 13.42 -2.85
C HIS A 92 19.01 14.91 -3.17
N THR A 93 19.30 15.72 -2.15
CA THR A 93 19.44 17.19 -2.26
C THR A 93 20.53 17.66 -3.23
N ALA A 94 21.52 16.81 -3.50
CA ALA A 94 22.56 17.08 -4.51
C ALA A 94 22.05 17.09 -5.96
N VAL A 95 20.86 16.54 -6.23
CA VAL A 95 20.25 16.52 -7.57
C VAL A 95 19.47 17.82 -7.77
N VAL A 96 20.21 18.88 -8.10
CA VAL A 96 19.65 20.23 -8.32
C VAL A 96 19.06 20.38 -9.73
N GLY A 97 18.14 21.32 -9.93
CA GLY A 97 17.59 21.65 -11.25
C GLY A 97 16.55 20.67 -11.81
N ILE A 98 16.10 19.70 -11.00
CA ILE A 98 14.98 18.81 -11.33
C ILE A 98 13.87 19.04 -10.31
N ASP A 99 12.82 19.74 -10.73
CA ASP A 99 11.68 20.08 -9.86
C ASP A 99 10.56 19.02 -9.93
N SER A 100 10.51 18.25 -11.01
CA SER A 100 9.51 17.20 -11.19
C SER A 100 10.01 16.07 -12.08
N LEU A 101 9.45 14.88 -11.90
CA LEU A 101 9.69 13.71 -12.73
C LEU A 101 8.36 13.18 -13.25
N THR A 102 8.29 12.98 -14.56
CA THR A 102 7.16 12.29 -15.19
C THR A 102 7.22 10.79 -14.88
N SER A 103 6.07 10.12 -14.96
CA SER A 103 5.98 8.66 -14.79
C SER A 103 6.92 7.89 -15.73
N THR A 104 7.10 8.38 -16.96
CA THR A 104 8.01 7.80 -17.95
C THR A 104 9.48 7.92 -17.51
N GLN A 105 9.88 9.06 -16.93
CA GLN A 105 11.24 9.23 -16.41
C GLN A 105 11.48 8.34 -15.19
N LEU A 106 10.52 8.23 -14.28
CA LEU A 106 10.59 7.30 -13.14
C LEU A 106 10.74 5.86 -13.62
N GLN A 107 9.94 5.42 -14.60
CA GLN A 107 10.08 4.08 -15.18
C GLN A 107 11.49 3.85 -15.74
N LYS A 108 12.05 4.82 -16.48
CA LYS A 108 13.42 4.72 -17.01
C LYS A 108 14.49 4.68 -15.92
N ILE A 109 14.29 5.40 -14.81
CA ILE A 109 15.19 5.35 -13.64
C ILE A 109 15.15 3.95 -13.01
N TYR A 110 13.95 3.43 -12.71
CA TYR A 110 13.79 2.14 -12.04
C TYR A 110 14.08 0.94 -12.95
N SER A 111 14.02 1.09 -14.27
CA SER A 111 14.47 0.08 -15.24
C SER A 111 15.99 0.09 -15.47
N GLY A 112 16.70 1.10 -14.96
CA GLY A 112 18.13 1.31 -15.21
C GLY A 112 18.44 1.85 -16.61
N SER A 113 17.43 2.28 -17.38
CA SER A 113 17.64 2.94 -18.67
C SER A 113 18.20 4.36 -18.52
N VAL A 114 17.85 5.04 -17.43
CA VAL A 114 18.48 6.28 -17.01
C VAL A 114 19.45 5.98 -15.87
N THR A 115 20.73 6.24 -16.12
CA THR A 115 21.83 5.92 -15.19
C THR A 115 22.54 7.15 -14.66
N ASN A 116 22.24 8.34 -15.19
CA ASN A 116 22.83 9.59 -14.75
C ASN A 116 21.81 10.74 -14.87
N TRP A 117 21.78 11.62 -13.87
CA TRP A 117 20.84 12.73 -13.78
C TRP A 117 20.96 13.74 -14.92
N LYS A 118 22.12 13.84 -15.57
CA LYS A 118 22.30 14.69 -16.78
C LYS A 118 21.43 14.25 -17.96
N GLN A 119 21.01 12.98 -18.01
CA GLN A 119 20.08 12.49 -19.03
C GLN A 119 18.67 13.05 -18.83
N LEU A 120 18.39 13.67 -17.68
CA LEU A 120 17.14 14.32 -17.30
C LEU A 120 17.33 15.83 -17.05
N ASN A 121 18.36 16.44 -17.65
CA ASN A 121 18.73 17.85 -17.46
C ASN A 121 19.14 18.24 -16.03
N GLY A 122 19.51 17.26 -15.20
CA GLY A 122 20.09 17.49 -13.87
C GLY A 122 21.62 17.55 -13.89
N PRO A 123 22.26 17.51 -12.70
CA PRO A 123 23.71 17.50 -12.58
C PRO A 123 24.33 16.19 -13.09
N ASP A 124 25.65 16.21 -13.36
CA ASP A 124 26.40 15.00 -13.72
C ASP A 124 26.64 14.11 -12.48
N LEU A 125 25.58 13.46 -12.03
CA LEU A 125 25.56 12.56 -10.89
C LEU A 125 24.97 11.20 -11.30
N PRO A 126 25.54 10.08 -10.83
CA PRO A 126 24.98 8.76 -11.09
C PRO A 126 23.62 8.60 -10.41
N VAL A 127 22.72 7.87 -11.08
CA VAL A 127 21.41 7.50 -10.53
C VAL A 127 21.55 6.18 -9.77
N LYS A 128 21.15 6.20 -8.50
CA LYS A 128 21.01 4.99 -7.68
C LYS A 128 19.59 4.93 -7.12
N ALA A 129 18.73 4.13 -7.75
CA ALA A 129 17.38 3.90 -7.25
C ALA A 129 17.43 3.11 -5.93
N VAL A 130 16.70 3.59 -4.92
CA VAL A 130 16.55 2.95 -3.61
C VAL A 130 15.07 2.61 -3.44
N GLY A 131 14.78 1.39 -2.99
CA GLY A 131 13.42 0.87 -2.93
C GLY A 131 13.15 -0.19 -4.00
N VAL A 132 12.32 -1.16 -3.65
CA VAL A 132 12.05 -2.34 -4.47
C VAL A 132 10.98 -2.02 -5.52
N PRO A 133 11.11 -2.48 -6.79
CA PRO A 133 10.01 -2.51 -7.77
C PRO A 133 8.87 -3.49 -7.39
N ARG A 134 8.88 -4.02 -6.16
CA ARG A 134 8.04 -5.12 -5.69
C ARG A 134 6.80 -4.67 -4.91
N HIS A 135 6.54 -3.36 -4.82
CA HIS A 135 5.22 -2.92 -4.36
C HIS A 135 4.20 -3.09 -5.51
N PRO A 136 3.05 -3.73 -5.30
CA PRO A 136 2.05 -3.95 -6.35
C PRO A 136 1.52 -2.66 -6.99
N LEU A 137 1.55 -1.55 -6.24
CA LEU A 137 1.23 -0.20 -6.75
C LEU A 137 2.37 0.46 -7.55
N VAL A 138 3.61 -0.04 -7.41
CA VAL A 138 4.80 0.41 -8.17
C VAL A 138 5.15 -0.56 -9.31
N ARG A 139 4.58 -1.79 -9.28
CA ARG A 139 4.45 -2.58 -10.50
C ARG A 139 3.57 -1.75 -11.41
N VAL A 140 4.15 -1.25 -12.49
CA VAL A 140 3.41 -0.67 -13.61
C VAL A 140 3.05 -1.85 -14.52
N PRO A 141 1.92 -2.56 -14.32
CA PRO A 141 1.33 -3.20 -15.48
C PRO A 141 1.00 -2.08 -16.45
N ARG A 142 1.32 -2.26 -17.74
CA ARG A 142 1.01 -1.34 -18.85
C ARG A 142 -0.11 -0.37 -18.45
N LEU A 143 0.24 0.89 -18.16
CA LEU A 143 -0.69 1.96 -17.83
C LEU A 143 -1.46 2.36 -19.09
N ASN A 144 -2.29 1.44 -19.57
CA ASN A 144 -3.51 1.76 -20.30
C ASN A 144 -4.63 1.53 -19.28
N ASN A 145 -5.23 2.63 -18.79
CA ASN A 145 -6.55 2.68 -18.13
C ASN A 145 -6.64 2.81 -16.60
N LEU A 146 -5.70 3.46 -15.91
CA LEU A 146 -5.97 3.97 -14.55
C LEU A 146 -5.63 5.47 -14.43
N CYS A 147 -6.22 6.24 -15.34
CA CYS A 147 -6.50 7.68 -15.21
C CYS A 147 -7.75 7.97 -16.06
N TRP A 148 -8.93 7.53 -15.62
CA TRP A 148 -10.20 8.08 -16.13
C TRP A 148 -11.23 8.05 -15.02
N GLY A 149 -11.72 9.23 -14.64
CA GLY A 149 -12.83 9.38 -13.69
C GLY A 149 -12.69 10.51 -12.68
N LEU A 150 -12.18 11.68 -13.08
CA LEU A 150 -12.60 12.94 -12.46
C LEU A 150 -13.45 13.69 -13.50
N ALA A 151 -14.75 13.42 -13.42
CA ALA A 151 -15.85 14.32 -13.77
C ALA A 151 -16.98 14.01 -12.79
#